data_AF-A0A1V5TB81-F1
#
_entry.id   AF-A0A1V5TB81-F1
#
_cell.length_a   1.000
_cell.length_b   1.000
_cell.length_c   1.000
_cell.angle_alpha   90.00
_cell.angle_beta   90.00
_cell.angle_gamma   90.00
#
_symmetry.space_group_name_H-M   'P 1'
#
loop_
_entity.id
_entity.type
_entity.pdbx_description
1 polymer ?
#
loop_
_entity_poly.entity_id
_entity_poly.type
_entity_poly.pdbx_seq_one_letter_code
_entity_poly.pdbx_strand_id
1 'polypeptide(L)'
;MRASPFLKYRKSFTTGLKASVEYRFNFFLSLAGAVSPVVIQTALWIVLYEGGGEENVLFGFTFTQMIAWTFIAQLVSRLVRTGFEYEVNSDIKSGSLDRYLVKPVSYFGYRLFSFLGDKAAQSLFSCVLLAAAVAVLGTVTGFAVTGRNAALFSVALVLAFVLNFLLFWCVGLAGFWLTEIGFLFEAVRIVIIAASGGIFPLSVFGPEGERILSLLPSRYTIQFPADLLAGRIPES
;
A
#
# COMPACT_ATOMS: atom_id res chain seq x y z
N MET A 1 28.13 17.62 23.42
CA MET A 1 26.98 18.20 22.70
C MET A 1 26.02 17.09 22.29
N ARG A 2 24.82 17.00 22.89
CA ARG A 2 23.76 16.10 22.40
C ARG A 2 23.27 16.65 21.06
N ALA A 3 23.55 15.97 19.95
CA ALA A 3 22.92 16.30 18.67
C ALA A 3 21.40 16.29 18.85
N SER A 4 20.71 17.32 18.33
CA SER A 4 19.26 17.41 18.46
C SER A 4 18.60 16.15 17.89
N PRO A 5 17.49 15.66 18.48
CA PRO A 5 16.84 14.43 18.04
C PRO A 5 16.49 14.47 16.54
N PHE A 6 16.16 15.64 16.01
CA PHE A 6 15.89 15.87 14.59
C PHE A 6 17.08 15.58 13.66
N LEU A 7 18.31 15.95 14.05
CA LEU A 7 19.50 15.69 13.21
C LEU A 7 19.76 14.19 13.02
N LYS A 8 19.42 13.36 14.02
CA LYS A 8 19.63 11.91 13.97
C LYS A 8 18.69 11.27 12.95
N TYR A 9 17.40 11.59 13.01
CA TYR A 9 16.39 11.07 12.09
C TYR A 9 16.56 11.60 10.67
N ARG A 10 17.00 12.85 10.50
CA ARG A 10 17.35 13.39 9.17
C ARG A 10 18.49 12.60 8.52
N LYS A 11 19.50 12.18 9.29
CA LYS A 11 20.59 11.35 8.76
C LYS A 11 20.08 9.97 8.35
N SER A 12 19.24 9.32 9.15
CA SER A 12 18.60 8.05 8.78
C SER A 12 17.80 8.15 7.48
N PHE A 13 17.00 9.21 7.33
CA PHE A 13 16.28 9.48 6.09
C PHE A 13 17.22 9.66 4.89
N THR A 14 18.31 10.42 5.07
CA THR A 14 19.29 10.64 4.00
C THR A 14 19.99 9.33 3.59
N THR A 15 20.25 8.43 4.55
CA THR A 15 20.81 7.10 4.27
C THR A 15 19.84 6.26 3.46
N GLY A 16 18.56 6.21 3.83
CA GLY A 16 17.53 5.53 3.04
C GLY A 16 17.42 6.10 1.62
N LEU A 17 17.41 7.43 1.48
CA LEU A 17 17.34 8.07 0.17
C LEU A 17 18.52 7.71 -0.74
N LYS A 18 19.72 7.58 -0.18
CA LYS A 18 20.90 7.11 -0.93
C LYS A 18 20.74 5.68 -1.41
N ALA A 19 20.22 4.79 -0.57
CA ALA A 19 19.93 3.40 -0.95
C ALA A 19 18.94 3.33 -2.13
N SER A 20 17.87 4.14 -2.10
CA SER A 20 16.89 4.22 -3.19
C SER A 20 17.52 4.58 -4.54
N VAL A 21 18.46 5.53 -4.55
CA VAL A 21 19.14 6.00 -5.77
C VAL A 21 20.20 5.01 -6.28
N GLU A 22 20.84 4.29 -5.34
CA GLU A 22 21.80 3.23 -5.63
C GLU A 22 21.10 2.04 -6.32
N TYR A 23 19.96 1.59 -5.78
CA TYR A 23 19.18 0.47 -6.30
C TYR A 23 18.10 0.87 -7.31
N ARG A 24 18.34 1.89 -8.14
CA ARG A 24 17.37 2.39 -9.14
C ARG A 24 16.84 1.32 -10.11
N PHE A 25 17.64 0.30 -10.42
CA PHE A 25 17.19 -0.82 -11.25
C PHE A 25 16.11 -1.66 -10.58
N ASN A 26 16.19 -1.83 -9.26
CA ASN A 26 15.17 -2.51 -8.48
C ASN A 26 13.83 -1.75 -8.58
N PHE A 27 13.88 -0.41 -8.57
CA PHE A 27 12.69 0.40 -8.81
C PHE A 27 12.05 0.10 -10.18
N PHE A 28 12.81 0.10 -11.28
CA PHE A 28 12.25 -0.20 -12.61
C PHE A 28 11.72 -1.64 -12.73
N LEU A 29 12.44 -2.62 -12.17
CA LEU A 29 11.97 -4.01 -12.10
C LEU A 29 10.67 -4.11 -11.29
N SER A 30 10.57 -3.39 -10.18
CA SER A 30 9.35 -3.33 -9.38
C SER A 30 8.19 -2.70 -10.14
N LEU A 31 8.46 -1.76 -11.05
CA LEU A 31 7.46 -1.13 -11.91
C LEU A 31 7.02 -2.08 -13.03
N ALA A 32 7.96 -2.80 -13.64
CA ALA A 32 7.62 -3.85 -14.61
C ALA A 32 6.75 -4.95 -13.98
N GLY A 33 7.07 -5.36 -12.75
CA GLY A 33 6.25 -6.29 -11.96
C GLY A 33 4.88 -5.73 -11.55
N ALA A 34 4.66 -4.41 -11.60
CA ALA A 34 3.32 -3.79 -11.48
C ALA A 34 2.39 -4.19 -12.62
N VAL A 35 3.03 -4.44 -13.76
CA VAL A 35 2.53 -4.96 -15.00
C VAL A 35 1.40 -5.98 -14.77
N SER A 36 1.87 -7.05 -14.15
CA SER A 36 1.23 -8.34 -14.15
C SER A 36 -0.08 -8.36 -13.36
N PRO A 37 -0.16 -7.88 -12.11
CA PRO A 37 -1.44 -7.90 -11.38
C PRO A 37 -2.54 -7.11 -12.08
N VAL A 38 -2.22 -5.95 -12.66
CA VAL A 38 -3.18 -5.11 -13.38
C VAL A 38 -3.71 -5.84 -14.62
N VAL A 39 -2.82 -6.44 -15.41
CA VAL A 39 -3.20 -7.18 -16.63
C VAL A 39 -4.03 -8.42 -16.28
N ILE A 40 -3.61 -9.19 -15.28
CA ILE A 40 -4.32 -10.40 -14.83
C ILE A 40 -5.72 -10.03 -14.33
N GLN A 41 -5.85 -9.01 -13.48
CA GLN A 41 -7.16 -8.57 -12.98
C GLN A 41 -8.04 -8.03 -14.10
N THR A 42 -7.48 -7.24 -15.03
CA THR A 42 -8.23 -6.74 -16.17
C THR A 42 -8.76 -7.87 -17.05
N ALA A 43 -7.93 -8.89 -17.34
CA ALA A 43 -8.37 -10.06 -18.10
C ALA A 43 -9.48 -10.83 -17.38
N LEU A 44 -9.37 -11.01 -16.05
CA LEU A 44 -10.42 -11.61 -15.23
C LEU A 44 -11.73 -10.82 -15.33
N TRP A 45 -11.68 -9.49 -15.23
CA TRP A 45 -12.87 -8.65 -15.33
C TRP A 45 -13.50 -8.68 -16.73
N ILE A 46 -12.70 -8.71 -17.79
CA ILE A 46 -13.22 -8.87 -19.16
C ILE A 46 -14.07 -10.14 -19.25
N VAL A 47 -13.53 -11.29 -18.82
CA VAL A 47 -14.25 -12.58 -18.88
C VAL A 47 -15.51 -12.59 -18.01
N LEU A 48 -15.45 -12.00 -16.82
CA LEU A 48 -16.60 -11.97 -15.91
C LEU A 48 -17.74 -11.07 -16.40
N TYR A 49 -17.42 -9.99 -17.11
CA TYR A 49 -18.41 -9.05 -17.65
C TYR A 49 -18.85 -9.41 -19.09
N GLU A 50 -18.13 -10.27 -19.81
CA GLU A 50 -18.46 -10.66 -21.19
C GLU A 50 -19.87 -11.28 -21.34
N GLY A 51 -20.38 -11.90 -20.28
CA GLY A 51 -21.68 -12.57 -20.26
C GLY A 51 -22.91 -11.70 -19.97
N GLY A 52 -22.74 -10.42 -19.60
CA GLY A 52 -23.84 -9.50 -19.39
C GLY A 52 -23.48 -8.13 -19.94
N GLY A 53 -24.36 -7.54 -20.75
CA GLY A 53 -24.08 -6.33 -21.55
C GLY A 53 -23.56 -5.12 -20.76
N GLU A 54 -23.34 -3.99 -21.44
CA GLU A 54 -22.65 -2.81 -20.87
C GLU A 54 -23.26 -2.24 -19.57
N GLU A 55 -24.54 -2.49 -19.30
CA GLU A 55 -25.24 -2.09 -18.06
C GLU A 55 -25.18 -3.14 -16.93
N ASN A 56 -24.49 -4.26 -17.13
CA ASN A 56 -24.36 -5.30 -16.11
C ASN A 56 -23.54 -4.78 -14.93
N VAL A 57 -24.18 -4.69 -13.76
CA VAL A 57 -23.55 -4.28 -12.51
C VAL A 57 -23.19 -5.52 -11.71
N LEU A 58 -21.92 -5.89 -11.72
CA LEU A 58 -21.40 -6.97 -10.86
C LEU A 58 -20.69 -6.37 -9.66
N PHE A 59 -20.95 -6.93 -8.46
CA PHE A 59 -20.33 -6.50 -7.20
C PHE A 59 -20.50 -5.00 -6.89
N GLY A 60 -21.53 -4.38 -7.47
CA GLY A 60 -21.79 -2.94 -7.36
C GLY A 60 -20.93 -2.07 -8.26
N PHE A 61 -20.24 -2.61 -9.27
CA PHE A 61 -19.44 -1.87 -10.24
C PHE A 61 -19.94 -2.14 -11.67
N THR A 62 -20.01 -1.09 -12.51
CA THR A 62 -19.99 -1.29 -13.96
C THR A 62 -18.59 -1.73 -14.41
N PHE A 63 -18.46 -2.29 -15.61
CA PHE A 63 -17.15 -2.70 -16.14
C PHE A 63 -16.12 -1.55 -16.08
N THR A 64 -16.49 -0.37 -16.57
CA THR A 64 -15.63 0.82 -16.56
C THR A 64 -15.22 1.24 -15.15
N GLN A 65 -16.15 1.18 -14.19
CA GLN A 65 -15.86 1.49 -12.78
C GLN A 65 -14.93 0.43 -12.16
N MET A 66 -15.12 -0.85 -12.49
CA MET A 66 -14.29 -1.95 -11.98
C MET A 66 -12.83 -1.80 -12.45
N ILE A 67 -12.62 -1.47 -13.73
CA ILE A 67 -11.28 -1.21 -14.27
C ILE A 67 -10.67 0.03 -13.62
N ALA A 68 -11.40 1.15 -13.56
CA ALA A 68 -10.92 2.38 -12.92
C ALA A 68 -10.50 2.15 -11.46
N TRP A 69 -11.37 1.49 -10.69
CA TRP A 69 -11.10 1.12 -9.30
C TRP A 69 -9.89 0.20 -9.18
N THR A 70 -9.75 -0.79 -10.07
CA THR A 70 -8.62 -1.73 -10.07
C THR A 70 -7.30 -0.99 -10.23
N PHE A 71 -7.21 -0.07 -11.20
CA PHE A 71 -6.02 0.76 -11.40
C PHE A 71 -5.71 1.62 -10.17
N ILE A 72 -6.72 2.28 -9.60
CA ILE A 72 -6.56 3.08 -8.38
C ILE A 72 -6.07 2.21 -7.21
N ALA A 73 -6.71 1.07 -6.97
CA ALA A 73 -6.38 0.16 -5.88
C ALA A 73 -4.94 -0.37 -6.01
N GLN A 74 -4.47 -0.71 -7.22
CA GLN A 74 -3.10 -1.14 -7.44
C GLN A 74 -2.07 -0.02 -7.16
N LEU A 75 -2.40 1.23 -7.50
CA LEU A 75 -1.53 2.37 -7.22
C LEU A 75 -1.49 2.71 -5.72
N VAL A 76 -2.65 2.70 -5.06
CA VAL A 76 -2.75 2.86 -3.60
C VAL A 76 -1.99 1.75 -2.88
N SER A 77 -2.17 0.49 -3.30
CA SER A 77 -1.44 -0.68 -2.78
C SER A 77 0.07 -0.44 -2.80
N ARG A 78 0.60 0.10 -3.92
CA ARG A 78 2.03 0.44 -4.04
C ARG A 78 2.47 1.54 -3.10
N LEU A 79 1.68 2.60 -2.98
CA LEU A 79 1.99 3.73 -2.09
C LEU A 79 2.03 3.30 -0.63
N VAL A 80 1.11 2.42 -0.23
CA VAL A 80 0.95 1.98 1.15
C VAL A 80 1.88 0.81 1.52
N ARG A 81 2.23 -0.06 0.56
CA ARG A 81 3.03 -1.27 0.79
C ARG A 81 4.33 -1.00 1.54
N THR A 82 4.59 -1.74 2.61
CA THR A 82 5.87 -1.69 3.31
C THR A 82 6.78 -2.85 2.94
N GLY A 83 8.07 -2.72 3.27
CA GLY A 83 9.07 -3.79 3.13
C GLY A 83 10.09 -3.82 4.28
N PHE A 84 10.01 -2.88 5.23
CA PHE A 84 10.96 -2.78 6.34
C PHE A 84 10.88 -3.99 7.28
N GLU A 85 9.75 -4.69 7.29
CA GLU A 85 9.49 -5.85 8.15
C GLU A 85 10.46 -7.01 7.89
N TYR A 86 10.97 -7.18 6.65
CA TYR A 86 12.03 -8.16 6.37
C TYR A 86 13.38 -7.74 6.99
N GLU A 87 13.67 -6.44 7.00
CA GLU A 87 14.89 -5.92 7.63
C GLU A 87 14.81 -6.05 9.15
N VAL A 88 13.63 -5.78 9.75
CA VAL A 88 13.39 -6.01 11.18
C VAL A 88 13.57 -7.47 11.54
N ASN A 89 13.01 -8.37 10.74
CA ASN A 89 13.17 -9.80 10.93
C ASN A 89 14.64 -10.25 10.84
N SER A 90 15.38 -9.76 9.84
CA SER A 90 16.81 -10.02 9.68
C SER A 90 17.64 -9.52 10.87
N ASP A 91 17.33 -8.33 11.39
CA ASP A 91 18.01 -7.78 12.57
C ASP A 91 17.76 -8.61 13.84
N ILE A 92 16.53 -9.11 14.01
CA ILE A 92 16.16 -9.99 15.13
C ILE A 92 16.90 -11.33 15.01
N LYS A 93 16.82 -11.98 13.84
CA LYS A 93 17.43 -13.30 13.59
C LYS A 93 18.96 -13.29 13.72
N SER A 94 19.60 -12.21 13.29
CA SER A 94 21.06 -12.06 13.34
C SER A 94 21.58 -11.55 14.69
N GLY A 95 20.71 -11.19 15.63
CA GLY A 95 21.11 -10.51 16.88
C GLY A 95 21.67 -9.10 16.67
N SER A 96 21.58 -8.56 15.44
CA SER A 96 22.09 -7.23 15.11
C SER A 96 21.33 -6.10 15.80
N LEU A 97 20.13 -6.41 16.33
CA LEU A 97 19.30 -5.48 17.08
C LEU A 97 20.04 -4.86 18.29
N ASP A 98 20.91 -5.61 18.95
CA ASP A 98 21.71 -5.15 20.11
C ASP A 98 22.52 -3.88 19.80
N ARG A 99 23.04 -3.79 18.57
CA ARG A 99 23.83 -2.63 18.11
C ARG A 99 23.02 -1.34 18.06
N TYR A 100 21.69 -1.44 17.99
CA TYR A 100 20.77 -0.31 18.01
C TYR A 100 20.31 0.02 19.44
N LEU A 101 20.18 -0.97 20.31
CA LEU A 101 19.77 -0.77 21.71
C LEU A 101 20.78 0.04 22.53
N VAL A 102 22.08 -0.08 22.21
CA VAL A 102 23.16 0.69 22.86
C VAL A 102 23.24 2.13 22.35
N LYS A 103 22.59 2.45 21.21
CA LYS A 103 22.61 3.79 20.63
C LYS A 103 21.48 4.64 21.21
N PRO A 104 21.66 5.97 21.39
CA PRO A 104 20.61 6.87 21.85
C PRO A 104 19.65 7.24 20.71
N VAL A 105 19.11 6.23 20.02
CA VAL A 105 18.15 6.30 18.91
C VAL A 105 17.15 5.16 19.07
N SER A 106 15.85 5.46 19.03
CA SER A 106 14.82 4.42 19.06
C SER A 106 14.90 3.59 17.77
N TYR A 107 14.85 2.26 17.90
CA TYR A 107 14.88 1.36 16.75
C TYR A 107 13.68 1.60 15.81
N PHE A 108 12.49 1.81 16.40
CA PHE A 108 11.29 2.20 15.67
C PHE A 108 11.50 3.46 14.82
N GLY A 109 11.98 4.55 15.43
CA GLY A 109 12.22 5.78 14.69
C GLY A 109 13.29 5.61 13.63
N TYR A 110 14.38 4.91 13.92
CA TYR A 110 15.42 4.60 12.94
C TYR A 110 14.84 3.90 11.71
N ARG A 111 14.04 2.84 11.91
CA ARG A 111 13.42 2.07 10.83
C ARG A 111 12.39 2.88 10.05
N LEU A 112 11.54 3.66 10.74
CA LEU A 112 10.56 4.52 10.10
C LEU A 112 11.21 5.58 9.19
N PHE A 113 12.20 6.32 9.70
CA PHE A 113 12.85 7.37 8.92
C PHE A 113 13.74 6.82 7.82
N SER A 114 14.42 5.69 8.04
CA SER A 114 15.19 5.01 6.99
C SER A 114 14.28 4.53 5.87
N PHE A 115 13.16 3.89 6.22
CA PHE A 115 12.16 3.42 5.26
C PHE A 115 11.52 4.58 4.48
N LEU A 116 11.14 5.67 5.15
CA LEU A 116 10.60 6.86 4.48
C LEU A 116 11.60 7.44 3.47
N GLY A 117 12.90 7.43 3.80
CA GLY A 117 13.96 7.86 2.89
C GLY A 117 14.07 6.96 1.65
N ASP A 118 14.11 5.65 1.89
CA ASP A 118 14.21 4.65 0.81
C ASP A 118 13.00 4.69 -0.13
N LYS A 119 11.81 4.84 0.45
CA LYS A 119 10.56 4.90 -0.31
C LYS A 119 10.25 6.25 -0.93
N ALA A 120 10.98 7.32 -0.60
CA ALA A 120 10.61 8.69 -1.01
C ALA A 120 10.54 8.84 -2.53
N ALA A 121 11.57 8.37 -3.25
CA ALA A 121 11.63 8.48 -4.71
C ALA A 121 10.54 7.64 -5.39
N GLN A 122 10.35 6.39 -4.93
CA GLN A 122 9.31 5.51 -5.45
C GLN A 122 7.90 6.08 -5.19
N SER A 123 7.66 6.61 -3.99
CA SER A 123 6.36 7.17 -3.61
C SER A 123 6.04 8.43 -4.41
N LEU A 124 7.03 9.30 -4.64
CA LEU A 124 6.85 10.49 -5.48
C LEU A 124 6.44 10.09 -6.91
N PHE A 125 7.14 9.12 -7.50
CA PHE A 125 6.80 8.62 -8.84
C PHE A 125 5.40 7.98 -8.88
N SER A 126 5.05 7.17 -7.88
CA SER A 126 3.72 6.56 -7.79
C SER A 126 2.60 7.60 -7.59
N CYS A 127 2.85 8.69 -6.87
CA CYS A 127 1.90 9.80 -6.75
C CYS A 127 1.67 10.50 -8.10
N VAL A 128 2.73 10.72 -8.89
CA VAL A 128 2.61 11.28 -10.24
C VAL A 128 1.80 10.36 -11.14
N LEU A 129 2.07 9.04 -11.10
CA LEU A 129 1.34 8.04 -11.87
C LEU A 129 -0.14 7.99 -11.46
N LEU A 130 -0.44 8.11 -10.17
CA LEU A 130 -1.81 8.18 -9.67
C LEU A 130 -2.52 9.45 -10.13
N ALA A 131 -1.88 10.61 -10.06
CA ALA A 131 -2.45 11.86 -10.56
C ALA A 131 -2.75 11.78 -12.08
N ALA A 132 -1.83 11.20 -12.86
CA ALA A 132 -2.05 10.95 -14.28
C ALA A 132 -3.20 9.97 -14.54
N ALA A 133 -3.27 8.88 -13.79
CA ALA A 133 -4.36 7.91 -13.89
C ALA A 133 -5.72 8.55 -13.59
N VAL A 134 -5.82 9.36 -12.52
CA VAL A 134 -7.04 10.09 -12.18
C VAL A 134 -7.43 11.08 -13.28
N ALA A 135 -6.47 11.79 -13.86
CA ALA A 135 -6.74 12.74 -14.95
C ALA A 135 -7.29 12.03 -16.20
N VAL A 136 -6.70 10.88 -16.58
CA VAL A 136 -7.17 10.06 -17.72
C VAL A 136 -8.53 9.43 -17.43
N LEU A 137 -8.74 8.91 -16.22
CA LEU A 137 -10.03 8.35 -15.83
C LEU A 137 -11.12 9.42 -15.84
N GLY A 138 -10.80 10.64 -15.41
CA GLY A 138 -11.71 11.78 -15.48
C GLY A 138 -12.17 12.13 -16.90
N THR A 139 -11.28 12.04 -17.89
CA THR A 139 -11.65 12.31 -19.29
C THR A 139 -12.44 11.19 -19.94
N VAL A 140 -12.16 9.93 -19.60
CA VAL A 140 -12.82 8.75 -20.20
C VAL A 140 -14.18 8.46 -19.59
N THR A 141 -14.34 8.70 -18.29
CA THR A 141 -15.51 8.23 -17.52
C THR A 141 -16.42 9.36 -17.00
N GLY A 142 -16.06 10.63 -17.26
CA GLY A 142 -16.75 11.79 -16.69
C GLY A 142 -16.52 11.97 -15.18
N PHE A 143 -15.55 11.24 -14.65
CA PHE A 143 -15.22 11.17 -13.24
C PHE A 143 -14.55 12.45 -12.74
N ALA A 144 -15.34 13.34 -12.14
CA ALA A 144 -14.84 14.57 -11.56
C ALA A 144 -14.39 14.33 -10.11
N VAL A 145 -13.08 14.24 -9.89
CA VAL A 145 -12.52 14.31 -8.52
C VAL A 145 -12.61 15.76 -8.05
N THR A 146 -13.54 16.03 -7.14
CA THR A 146 -13.62 17.33 -6.47
C THR A 146 -12.36 17.56 -5.62
N GLY A 147 -11.89 18.81 -5.51
CA GLY A 147 -10.73 19.16 -4.68
C GLY A 147 -10.85 18.68 -3.23
N ARG A 148 -12.07 18.63 -2.69
CA ARG A 148 -12.38 18.02 -1.39
C ARG A 148 -12.01 16.53 -1.33
N ASN A 149 -12.41 15.75 -2.32
CA ASN A 149 -12.14 14.30 -2.38
C ASN A 149 -10.64 14.04 -2.53
N ALA A 150 -9.92 14.87 -3.30
CA ALA A 150 -8.46 14.79 -3.38
C ALA A 150 -7.78 15.09 -2.03
N ALA A 151 -8.27 16.08 -1.27
CA ALA A 151 -7.75 16.39 0.05
C ALA A 151 -8.03 15.27 1.07
N LEU A 152 -9.27 14.77 1.11
CA LEU A 152 -9.64 13.64 1.96
C LEU A 152 -8.85 12.38 1.59
N PHE A 153 -8.65 12.12 0.29
CA PHE A 153 -7.81 11.03 -0.19
C PHE A 153 -6.36 11.18 0.28
N SER A 154 -5.79 12.38 0.23
CA SER A 154 -4.43 12.62 0.70
C SER A 154 -4.28 12.29 2.19
N VAL A 155 -5.26 12.70 3.01
CA VAL A 155 -5.29 12.38 4.45
C VAL A 155 -5.47 10.88 4.67
N ALA A 156 -6.42 10.26 3.97
CA ALA A 156 -6.70 8.83 4.05
C ALA A 156 -5.48 8.00 3.64
N LEU A 157 -4.74 8.43 2.63
CA LEU A 157 -3.52 7.76 2.16
C LEU A 157 -2.40 7.80 3.22
N VAL A 158 -2.22 8.94 3.89
CA VAL A 158 -1.25 9.06 4.99
C VAL A 158 -1.64 8.14 6.16
N LEU A 159 -2.92 8.13 6.53
CA LEU A 159 -3.42 7.25 7.59
C LEU A 159 -3.31 5.77 7.21
N ALA A 160 -3.63 5.42 5.96
CA ALA A 160 -3.49 4.09 5.40
C ALA A 160 -2.03 3.61 5.46
N PHE A 161 -1.08 4.48 5.11
CA PHE A 161 0.34 4.21 5.21
C PHE A 161 0.77 3.96 6.67
N VAL A 162 0.38 4.83 7.60
CA VAL A 162 0.70 4.67 9.03
C VAL A 162 0.10 3.37 9.57
N LEU A 163 -1.14 3.07 9.23
CA LEU A 163 -1.82 1.85 9.65
C LEU A 163 -1.12 0.61 9.10
N ASN A 164 -0.77 0.60 7.82
CA ASN A 164 -0.06 -0.50 7.19
C ASN A 164 1.33 -0.71 7.83
N PHE A 165 2.05 0.40 8.10
CA PHE A 165 3.32 0.35 8.82
C PHE A 165 3.17 -0.28 10.20
N LEU A 166 2.14 0.09 10.98
CA LEU A 166 1.89 -0.50 12.30
C LEU A 166 1.49 -1.98 12.22
N LEU A 167 0.66 -2.36 11.25
CA LEU A 167 0.30 -3.77 11.02
C LEU A 167 1.54 -4.62 10.75
N PHE A 168 2.38 -4.21 9.80
CA PHE A 168 3.62 -4.94 9.49
C PHE A 168 4.69 -4.80 10.58
N TRP A 169 4.64 -3.76 11.41
CA TRP A 169 5.47 -3.66 12.60
C TRP A 169 5.12 -4.76 13.61
N CYS A 170 3.83 -4.97 13.88
CA CYS A 170 3.37 -6.07 14.74
C CYS A 170 3.78 -7.43 14.19
N VAL A 171 3.64 -7.64 12.87
CA VAL A 171 4.12 -8.87 12.20
C VAL A 171 5.64 -9.01 12.35
N GLY A 172 6.40 -7.93 12.15
CA GLY A 172 7.85 -7.87 12.38
C GLY A 172 8.27 -8.33 13.76
N LEU A 173 7.59 -7.86 14.80
CA LEU A 173 7.87 -8.24 16.19
C LEU A 173 7.55 -9.70 16.49
N ALA A 174 6.60 -10.33 15.79
CA ALA A 174 6.36 -11.77 15.94
C ALA A 174 7.62 -12.60 15.63
N GLY A 175 8.57 -12.02 14.88
CA GLY A 175 9.85 -12.64 14.57
C GLY A 175 10.73 -12.97 15.79
N PHE A 176 10.48 -12.39 16.97
CA PHE A 176 11.21 -12.76 18.19
C PHE A 176 10.93 -14.19 18.66
N TRP A 177 9.77 -14.76 18.34
CA TRP A 177 9.35 -16.08 18.81
C TRP A 177 9.44 -17.17 17.74
N LEU A 178 9.76 -16.80 16.50
CA LEU A 178 9.67 -17.69 15.35
C LEU A 178 11.04 -17.89 14.71
N THR A 179 11.43 -19.14 14.50
CA THR A 179 12.79 -19.52 14.04
C THR A 179 12.97 -19.41 12.52
N GLU A 180 11.91 -19.67 11.75
CA GLU A 180 11.84 -19.68 10.28
C GLU A 180 10.61 -18.88 9.84
N ILE A 181 10.82 -17.65 9.37
CA ILE A 181 9.73 -16.65 9.27
C ILE A 181 9.55 -16.02 7.91
N GLY A 182 10.48 -16.24 6.96
CA GLY A 182 10.37 -15.63 5.62
C GLY A 182 9.05 -15.97 4.93
N PHE A 183 8.72 -17.26 4.85
CA PHE A 183 7.48 -17.74 4.22
C PHE A 183 6.22 -17.37 5.01
N LEU A 184 6.29 -17.38 6.35
CA LEU A 184 5.15 -17.00 7.18
C LEU A 184 4.81 -15.52 6.98
N PHE A 185 5.81 -14.65 6.90
CA PHE A 185 5.62 -13.23 6.64
C PHE A 185 5.00 -12.99 5.26
N GLU A 186 5.43 -13.73 4.24
CA GLU A 186 4.83 -13.66 2.91
C GLU A 186 3.36 -14.11 2.93
N ALA A 187 3.05 -15.21 3.61
CA ALA A 187 1.68 -15.70 3.75
C ALA A 187 0.78 -14.67 4.47
N VAL A 188 1.24 -14.13 5.61
CA VAL A 188 0.53 -13.09 6.36
C VAL A 188 0.33 -11.84 5.51
N ARG A 189 1.35 -11.43 4.74
CA ARG A 189 1.24 -10.31 3.79
C ARG A 189 0.13 -10.56 2.78
N ILE A 190 0.12 -11.71 2.12
CA ILE A 190 -0.89 -12.04 1.09
C ILE A 190 -2.29 -11.97 1.71
N VAL A 191 -2.47 -12.52 2.91
CA VAL A 191 -3.76 -12.45 3.63
C VAL A 191 -4.16 -11.01 3.95
N ILE A 192 -3.25 -10.18 4.46
CA ILE A 192 -3.52 -8.76 4.76
C ILE A 192 -3.87 -7.99 3.48
N ILE A 193 -3.14 -8.21 2.39
CA ILE A 193 -3.39 -7.54 1.10
C ILE A 193 -4.75 -7.98 0.53
N ALA A 194 -5.07 -9.28 0.56
CA ALA A 194 -6.38 -9.77 0.14
C ALA A 194 -7.51 -9.16 1.00
N ALA A 195 -7.37 -9.19 2.32
CA ALA A 195 -8.32 -8.63 3.28
C ALA A 195 -8.38 -7.09 3.27
N SER A 196 -7.48 -6.41 2.55
CA SER A 196 -7.52 -4.95 2.37
C SER A 196 -8.25 -4.52 1.10
N GLY A 197 -8.64 -5.47 0.25
CA GLY A 197 -9.14 -5.19 -1.10
C GLY A 197 -8.03 -4.89 -2.11
N GLY A 198 -6.79 -5.28 -1.85
CA GLY A 198 -5.65 -5.02 -2.74
C GLY A 198 -5.57 -5.94 -3.96
N ILE A 199 -6.29 -7.07 -3.94
CA ILE A 199 -6.35 -8.02 -5.07
C ILE A 199 -7.67 -7.86 -5.82
N PHE A 200 -8.79 -7.89 -5.10
CA PHE A 200 -10.13 -7.70 -5.63
C PHE A 200 -10.94 -6.83 -4.65
N PRO A 201 -12.02 -6.17 -5.09
CA PRO A 201 -12.92 -5.49 -4.16
C PRO A 201 -13.45 -6.45 -3.10
N LEU A 202 -13.60 -6.00 -1.86
CA LEU A 202 -14.13 -6.84 -0.79
C LEU A 202 -15.57 -7.30 -1.07
N SER A 203 -16.32 -6.60 -1.93
CA SER A 203 -17.67 -7.00 -2.37
C SER A 203 -17.70 -8.32 -3.14
N VAL A 204 -16.56 -8.80 -3.67
CA VAL A 204 -16.44 -10.12 -4.31
C VAL A 204 -16.66 -11.27 -3.33
N PHE A 205 -16.37 -11.08 -2.04
CA PHE A 205 -16.58 -12.08 -1.00
C PHE A 205 -18.05 -12.20 -0.54
N GLY A 206 -18.95 -11.44 -1.16
CA GLY A 206 -20.36 -11.38 -0.79
C GLY A 206 -20.63 -10.57 0.49
N PRO A 207 -21.92 -10.39 0.86
CA PRO A 207 -22.31 -9.49 1.96
C PRO A 207 -21.69 -9.86 3.31
N GLU A 208 -21.68 -11.15 3.64
CA GLU A 208 -21.13 -11.64 4.91
C GLU A 208 -19.60 -11.51 4.96
N GLY A 209 -18.92 -11.83 3.87
CA GLY A 209 -17.46 -11.69 3.75
C GLY A 209 -17.04 -10.22 3.84
N GLU A 210 -17.73 -9.34 3.12
CA GLU A 210 -17.49 -7.89 3.17
C GLU A 210 -17.74 -7.33 4.59
N ARG A 211 -18.79 -7.80 5.29
CA ARG A 211 -19.06 -7.41 6.68
C ARG A 211 -17.94 -7.82 7.64
N ILE A 212 -17.41 -9.04 7.52
CA ILE A 212 -16.31 -9.49 8.37
C ILE A 212 -15.03 -8.73 8.05
N LEU A 213 -14.68 -8.60 6.76
CA LEU A 213 -13.46 -7.94 6.32
C LEU A 213 -13.50 -6.43 6.55
N SER A 214 -14.70 -5.83 6.63
CA SER A 214 -14.86 -4.42 6.99
C SER A 214 -14.65 -4.10 8.46
N LEU A 215 -14.67 -5.11 9.34
CA LEU A 215 -14.27 -4.94 10.74
C LEU A 215 -12.74 -4.94 10.91
N LEU A 216 -12.01 -5.44 9.90
CA LEU A 216 -10.55 -5.50 9.97
C LEU A 216 -9.93 -4.14 9.65
N PRO A 217 -8.84 -3.77 10.35
CA PRO A 217 -8.10 -2.55 10.04
C PRO A 217 -7.50 -2.58 8.62
N SER A 218 -7.27 -3.77 8.05
CA SER A 218 -6.72 -3.93 6.69
C SER A 218 -7.55 -3.21 5.62
N ARG A 219 -8.89 -3.16 5.74
CA ARG A 219 -9.77 -2.47 4.78
C ARG A 219 -9.38 -0.99 4.58
N TYR A 220 -8.92 -0.33 5.64
CA TYR A 220 -8.55 1.07 5.60
C TYR A 220 -7.20 1.33 4.93
N THR A 221 -6.46 0.28 4.58
CA THR A 221 -5.15 0.42 3.94
C THR A 221 -5.23 0.55 2.41
N ILE A 222 -6.21 -0.08 1.74
CA ILE A 222 -6.33 -0.03 0.27
C ILE A 222 -7.74 0.30 -0.18
N GLN A 223 -8.74 -0.51 0.20
CA GLN A 223 -10.09 -0.32 -0.32
C GLN A 223 -10.69 1.03 0.05
N PHE A 224 -10.61 1.47 1.32
CA PHE A 224 -11.18 2.75 1.72
C PHE A 224 -10.62 3.95 0.92
N PRO A 225 -9.29 4.16 0.83
CA PRO A 225 -8.74 5.24 0.01
C PRO A 225 -9.07 5.07 -1.49
N ALA A 226 -9.14 3.84 -2.01
CA ALA A 226 -9.54 3.59 -3.39
C ALA A 226 -11.01 3.98 -3.64
N ASP A 227 -11.93 3.57 -2.77
CA ASP A 227 -13.36 3.87 -2.83
C ASP A 227 -13.64 5.38 -2.69
N LEU A 228 -12.89 6.05 -1.80
CA LEU A 228 -12.97 7.49 -1.60
C LEU A 228 -12.56 8.25 -2.86
N LEU A 229 -11.44 7.85 -3.49
CA LEU A 229 -11.01 8.45 -4.73
C LEU A 229 -12.01 8.15 -5.84
N ALA A 230 -12.48 6.90 -5.93
CA ALA A 230 -13.53 6.40 -6.82
C ALA A 230 -14.92 7.06 -6.62
N GLY A 231 -15.07 8.01 -5.70
CA GLY A 231 -16.32 8.75 -5.49
C GLY A 231 -17.48 7.88 -5.01
N ARG A 232 -17.19 6.72 -4.42
CA ARG A 232 -18.20 5.73 -4.00
C ARG A 232 -18.68 5.90 -2.57
N ILE A 233 -17.98 6.71 -1.78
CA ILE A 233 -18.38 6.98 -0.40
C ILE A 233 -19.48 8.06 -0.44
N PRO A 234 -20.70 7.77 0.03
CA PRO A 234 -21.76 8.77 0.05
C PRO A 234 -21.30 9.98 0.85
N GLU A 235 -21.51 11.18 0.31
CA GLU A 235 -21.40 12.40 1.12
C GLU A 235 -22.52 12.34 2.17
N SER A 236 -22.14 12.04 3.42
CA SER A 236 -23.03 12.12 4.58
C SER A 236 -23.42 13.56 4.86
#